data_AF-A0A7W3N6Z2-F1
#
_entry.id   AF-A0A7W3N6Z2-F1
#
_cell.length_a   1.000
_cell.length_b   1.000
_cell.length_c   1.000
_cell.angle_alpha   90.00
_cell.angle_beta   90.00
_cell.angle_gamma   90.00
#
_symmetry.space_group_name_H-M   'P 1'
#
loop_
_entity.id
_entity.type
_entity.pdbx_description
1 polymer ?
#
loop_
_entity_poly.entity_id
_entity_poly.type
_entity_poly.pdbx_seq_one_letter_code
_entity_poly.pdbx_strand_id
1 'polypeptide(L)' 'MDRQAPRTVVEATVIGSANPCGRLLAQGQRYRSAAHCLLDNGFEQITAERLGVFGVAVFVREY' A
#
# COMPACT_ATOMS: atom_id res chain seq x y z
N MET A 1 -16.47 -10.92 17.47
CA MET A 1 -15.30 -10.06 17.14
C MET A 1 -14.64 -10.68 15.93
N ASP A 2 -15.12 -10.37 14.73
CA ASP A 2 -14.56 -10.85 13.47
C ASP A 2 -13.09 -10.45 13.38
N ARG A 3 -12.20 -11.42 13.61
CA ARG A 3 -10.78 -11.31 13.26
C ARG A 3 -10.70 -11.34 11.74
N GLN A 4 -11.07 -10.24 11.11
CA GLN A 4 -10.95 -10.07 9.66
C GLN A 4 -9.48 -10.32 9.31
N ALA A 5 -9.24 -11.28 8.41
CA ALA A 5 -7.90 -11.65 8.00
C ALA A 5 -7.08 -10.40 7.63
N PRO A 6 -5.77 -10.36 7.96
CA PRO A 6 -4.96 -9.20 7.68
C PRO A 6 -5.03 -8.83 6.20
N ARG A 7 -5.30 -7.55 5.90
CA ARG A 7 -5.31 -7.06 4.51
C ARG A 7 -3.91 -7.21 3.91
N THR A 8 -3.83 -7.93 2.80
CA THR A 8 -2.60 -8.12 2.04
C THR A 8 -2.64 -7.35 0.72
N VAL A 9 -1.47 -7.02 0.20
CA VAL A 9 -1.30 -6.52 -1.17
C VAL A 9 -1.68 -7.65 -2.13
N VAL A 10 -2.68 -7.42 -2.96
CA VAL A 10 -3.05 -8.34 -4.05
C VAL A 10 -2.20 -8.03 -5.27
N GLU A 11 -2.01 -6.75 -5.54
CA GLU A 11 -1.24 -6.22 -6.66
C GLU A 11 -0.76 -4.81 -6.30
N ALA A 12 0.37 -4.40 -6.87
CA ALA A 12 0.87 -3.04 -6.80
C ALA A 12 1.57 -2.68 -8.11
N THR A 13 1.29 -1.47 -8.62
CA THR A 13 2.00 -0.90 -9.75
C THR A 13 2.82 0.29 -9.25
N VAL A 14 4.09 0.33 -9.60
CA VAL A 14 5.00 1.44 -9.24
C VAL A 14 5.36 2.19 -10.52
N ILE A 15 5.07 3.50 -10.54
CA ILE A 15 5.54 4.42 -11.57
C ILE A 15 6.72 5.20 -10.97
N GLY A 16 7.91 5.07 -11.55
CA GLY A 16 9.15 5.63 -10.99
C GLY A 16 9.75 4.74 -9.90
N SER A 17 10.11 5.31 -8.75
CA SER A 17 10.77 4.59 -7.66
C SER A 17 9.99 4.66 -6.34
N ALA A 18 9.71 3.48 -5.79
CA ALA A 18 9.20 3.30 -4.43
C ALA A 18 10.29 2.86 -3.43
N ASN A 19 11.57 3.07 -3.73
CA ASN A 19 12.65 2.70 -2.81
C ASN A 19 12.57 3.51 -1.51
N PRO A 20 12.80 2.87 -0.35
CA PRO A 20 13.19 1.45 -0.14
C PRO A 20 12.00 0.47 0.02
N CYS A 21 10.76 0.92 -0.15
CA CYS A 21 9.53 0.19 0.16
C CYS A 21 9.15 -0.91 -0.84
N GLY A 22 9.81 -0.99 -2.00
CA GLY A 22 9.44 -1.91 -3.09
C GLY A 22 9.18 -3.35 -2.66
N ARG A 23 10.00 -3.90 -1.74
CA ARG A 23 9.81 -5.28 -1.23
C ARG A 23 8.47 -5.52 -0.52
N LEU A 24 7.91 -4.47 0.09
CA LEU A 24 6.65 -4.54 0.84
C LEU A 24 5.43 -4.39 -0.09
N LEU A 25 5.64 -3.98 -1.35
CA LEU A 25 4.60 -3.86 -2.37
C LEU A 25 4.36 -5.19 -3.12
N ALA A 26 5.11 -6.24 -2.81
CA ALA A 26 4.91 -7.55 -3.42
C ALA A 26 3.58 -8.20 -2.96
N GLN A 27 3.00 -9.04 -3.84
CA GLN A 27 1.80 -9.81 -3.53
C GLN A 27 1.95 -10.60 -2.22
N GLY A 28 0.88 -10.62 -1.41
CA GLY A 28 0.81 -11.31 -0.13
C GLY A 28 1.45 -10.55 1.05
N GLN A 29 2.18 -9.46 0.79
CA GLN A 29 2.70 -8.61 1.87
C GLN A 29 1.57 -7.88 2.59
N ARG A 30 1.77 -7.53 3.86
CA ARG A 30 0.75 -6.81 4.65
C ARG A 30 0.59 -5.39 4.13
N TYR A 31 -0.64 -5.01 3.76
CA TYR A 31 -0.95 -3.66 3.26
C TYR A 31 -0.49 -2.57 4.25
N ARG A 32 -0.76 -2.77 5.54
CA ARG A 32 -0.37 -1.79 6.57
C ARG A 32 1.14 -1.53 6.61
N SER A 33 1.96 -2.58 6.45
CA SER A 33 3.41 -2.45 6.43
C SER A 33 3.89 -1.68 5.20
N ALA A 34 3.30 -1.96 4.04
CA ALA A 34 3.59 -1.25 2.80
C ALA A 34 3.20 0.24 2.89
N ALA A 35 1.98 0.52 3.33
CA ALA A 35 1.46 1.87 3.49
C ALA A 35 2.30 2.70 4.47
N HIS A 36 2.64 2.14 5.64
CA HIS A 36 3.51 2.84 6.59
C HIS A 36 4.88 3.14 5.99
N CYS A 37 5.51 2.18 5.30
CA CYS A 37 6.80 2.45 4.66
C CYS A 37 6.72 3.62 3.67
N LEU A 38 5.68 3.65 2.82
CA LEU A 38 5.50 4.72 1.84
C LEU A 38 5.34 6.08 2.54
N LEU A 39 4.46 6.16 3.54
CA LEU A 39 4.23 7.37 4.33
C LEU A 39 5.53 7.85 5.03
N ASP A 40 6.26 6.93 5.66
CA ASP A 40 7.52 7.22 6.35
C ASP A 40 8.63 7.68 5.37
N ASN A 41 8.50 7.40 4.07
CA ASN A 41 9.45 7.77 3.02
C ASN A 41 8.93 8.90 2.12
N GLY A 42 8.03 9.74 2.64
CA GLY A 42 7.61 10.99 2.01
C GLY A 42 6.56 10.82 0.92
N PHE A 43 5.92 9.65 0.81
CA PHE A 43 4.72 9.54 -0.01
C PHE A 43 3.50 10.06 0.73
N GLU A 44 2.63 10.74 0.01
CA GLU A 44 1.31 11.15 0.45
C GLU A 44 0.25 10.21 -0.11
N GLN A 45 -0.71 9.84 0.72
CA GLN A 45 -1.84 9.03 0.28
C GLN A 45 -2.95 9.95 -0.25
N ILE A 46 -3.18 9.90 -1.56
CA ILE A 46 -4.18 10.75 -2.22
C ILE A 46 -5.58 10.11 -2.26
N THR A 47 -5.66 8.78 -2.20
CA THR A 47 -6.96 8.09 -2.07
C THR A 47 -6.81 6.74 -1.36
N ALA A 48 -7.87 6.35 -0.64
CA ALA A 48 -8.12 4.97 -0.26
C ALA A 48 -9.62 4.66 -0.36
N GLU A 49 -9.96 3.86 -1.37
CA GLU A 49 -11.31 3.39 -1.65
C GLU A 49 -11.48 1.96 -1.12
N ARG A 50 -12.63 1.66 -0.53
CA ARG A 50 -13.00 0.29 -0.12
C ARG A 50 -14.06 -0.24 -1.09
N LEU A 51 -13.74 -1.34 -1.76
CA LEU A 51 -14.57 -2.01 -2.76
C LEU A 51 -14.96 -3.39 -2.25
N GLY A 52 -15.82 -3.42 -1.23
CA GLY A 52 -16.25 -4.66 -0.55
C GLY A 52 -15.09 -5.34 0.19
N VAL A 53 -14.71 -6.53 -0.26
CA VAL A 53 -13.57 -7.29 0.31
C VAL A 53 -12.21 -6.74 -0.14
N PHE A 54 -12.17 -6.01 -1.24
CA PHE A 54 -10.96 -5.37 -1.76
C PHE A 54 -10.91 -3.88 -1.42
N GLY A 55 -9.76 -3.26 -1.63
CA GLY A 55 -9.59 -1.81 -1.55
C GLY A 55 -8.42 -1.38 -2.41
N VAL A 56 -8.46 -0.13 -2.85
CA VAL A 56 -7.41 0.49 -3.66
C VAL A 56 -6.90 1.70 -2.91
N ALA A 57 -5.58 1.87 -2.85
CA ALA A 57 -4.96 3.06 -2.30
C ALA A 57 -3.89 3.56 -3.26
N VAL A 58 -3.82 4.87 -3.45
CA VAL A 58 -2.82 5.51 -4.31
C VAL A 58 -1.97 6.43 -3.47
N PHE A 59 -0.66 6.31 -3.68
CA PHE A 59 0.36 7.07 -2.98
C PHE A 59 1.23 7.80 -4.00
N VAL A 60 1.58 9.05 -3.73
CA VAL A 60 2.41 9.89 -4.61
C VAL A 60 3.52 10.54 -3.80
N ARG A 61 4.65 10.87 -4.43
CA ARG A 61 5.73 11.63 -3.81
C ARG A 61 6.30 12.56 -4.86
N GLU A 62 6.41 13.84 -4.52
CA GLU A 62 7.10 14.82 -5.37
C GLU A 62 8.62 14.57 -5.35
N TYR A 63 9.27 14.81 -6.49
CA TYR A 63 10.73 14.65 -6.65
C TYR A 63 11.44 15.98 -6.46
#